data_AF-A0A1S6HK12-F1
#
_entry.id   AF-A0A1S6HK12-F1
#
_cell.length_a   1.000
_cell.length_b   1.000
_cell.length_c   1.000
_cell.angle_alpha   90.00
_cell.angle_beta   90.00
_cell.angle_gamma   90.00
#
_symmetry.space_group_name_H-M   'P 1'
#
loop_
_entity.id
_entity.type
_entity.pdbx_description
1 polymer ?
#
loop_
_entity_poly.entity_id
_entity_poly.type
_entity_poly.pdbx_seq_one_letter_code
_entity_poly.pdbx_strand_id
1 'polypeptide(L)'
;MQTTLTKQLALYVVLYSPIQMAADLPRNYNKHPDAFKFIQDVVTDWHKSIAIDGEVSEFVVVARQERVDTKQADADWFLGAITDDNARTIEVKLDFLHQGKQYQAQIYRDGDGDNANWKNNPYDYVIETKTVTSIDKLMLKLASSGGTAIRFTQLPQ
;
A
#
# COMPACT_ATOMS: atom_id res chain seq x y z
N MET A 1 -0.13 -20.10 0.79
CA MET A 1 0.16 -18.87 0.04
C MET A 1 1.62 -18.52 0.29
N GLN A 2 2.39 -18.17 -0.74
CA GLN A 2 3.84 -17.89 -0.65
C GLN A 2 4.08 -16.38 -0.73
N THR A 3 3.67 -15.63 0.29
CA THR A 3 3.73 -14.16 0.31
C THR A 3 3.95 -13.64 1.74
N THR A 4 4.45 -12.42 1.89
CA THR A 4 4.42 -11.70 3.18
C THR A 4 3.01 -11.15 3.47
N LEU A 5 2.78 -10.72 4.72
CA LEU A 5 1.52 -10.10 5.15
C LEU A 5 1.24 -8.79 4.41
N THR A 6 2.26 -7.95 4.21
CA THR A 6 2.13 -6.63 3.57
C THR A 6 1.80 -6.75 2.08
N LYS A 7 2.28 -7.81 1.41
CA LYS A 7 1.83 -8.16 0.05
C LYS A 7 0.33 -8.40 0.01
N GLN A 8 -0.23 -9.10 1.00
CA GLN A 8 -1.68 -9.33 1.10
C GLN A 8 -2.45 -8.01 1.28
N LEU A 9 -1.90 -7.05 2.03
CA LEU A 9 -2.49 -5.71 2.13
C LEU A 9 -2.42 -4.94 0.81
N ALA A 10 -1.28 -4.99 0.12
CA ALA A 10 -1.07 -4.29 -1.14
C ALA A 10 -2.00 -4.78 -2.26
N LEU A 11 -2.43 -6.05 -2.22
CA LEU A 11 -3.36 -6.63 -3.20
C LEU A 11 -4.70 -5.89 -3.27
N TYR A 12 -5.19 -5.30 -2.18
CA TYR A 12 -6.43 -4.50 -2.18
C TYR A 12 -6.36 -3.29 -3.11
N VAL A 13 -5.15 -2.75 -3.32
CA VAL A 13 -4.93 -1.61 -4.22
C VAL A 13 -4.46 -2.08 -5.60
N VAL A 14 -3.57 -3.08 -5.67
CA VAL A 14 -3.03 -3.55 -6.95
C VAL A 14 -4.11 -4.20 -7.81
N LEU A 15 -4.85 -5.17 -7.25
CA LEU A 15 -5.91 -5.89 -7.96
C LEU A 15 -7.24 -5.15 -7.79
N TYR A 16 -7.69 -4.51 -8.86
CA TYR A 16 -8.98 -3.83 -8.85
C TYR A 16 -10.15 -4.82 -8.80
N SER A 17 -10.99 -4.67 -7.78
CA SER A 17 -12.31 -5.27 -7.71
C SER A 17 -13.24 -4.33 -6.93
N PRO A 18 -14.48 -4.08 -7.42
CA PRO A 18 -15.46 -3.29 -6.67
C PRO A 18 -15.96 -3.98 -5.40
N ILE A 19 -15.78 -5.31 -5.30
CA ILE A 19 -16.06 -6.11 -4.10
C ILE A 19 -14.77 -6.82 -3.70
N GLN A 20 -14.20 -6.45 -2.55
CA GLN A 20 -12.98 -7.05 -2.02
C GLN A 20 -13.32 -7.97 -0.84
N MET A 21 -12.72 -9.16 -0.81
CA MET A 21 -12.98 -10.16 0.23
C MET A 21 -11.83 -10.20 1.24
N ALA A 22 -12.14 -9.94 2.51
CA ALA A 22 -11.27 -10.25 3.63
C ALA A 22 -11.33 -11.76 3.94
N ALA A 23 -10.51 -12.56 3.25
CA ALA A 23 -10.68 -14.01 3.16
C ALA A 23 -10.26 -14.85 4.39
N ASP A 24 -9.55 -14.30 5.37
CA ASP A 24 -9.11 -15.02 6.56
C ASP A 24 -10.21 -15.11 7.66
N LEU A 25 -9.98 -15.98 8.64
CA LEU A 25 -10.84 -16.15 9.80
C LEU A 25 -10.81 -14.91 10.70
N PRO A 26 -11.95 -14.48 11.28
CA PRO A 26 -12.00 -13.33 12.21
C PRO A 26 -10.97 -13.38 13.34
N ARG A 27 -10.69 -14.59 13.85
CA ARG A 27 -9.69 -14.80 14.92
C ARG A 27 -8.27 -14.41 14.50
N ASN A 28 -7.92 -14.52 13.21
CA ASN A 28 -6.59 -14.16 12.74
C ASN A 28 -6.44 -12.64 12.59
N TYR A 29 -7.48 -11.92 12.17
CA TYR A 29 -7.46 -10.45 12.17
C TYR A 29 -7.31 -9.87 13.57
N ASN A 30 -7.94 -10.49 14.57
CA ASN A 30 -7.79 -10.06 15.97
C ASN A 30 -6.37 -10.19 16.53
N LYS A 31 -5.48 -10.97 15.87
CA LYS A 31 -4.06 -11.07 16.28
C LYS A 31 -3.22 -9.90 15.75
N HIS A 32 -3.65 -9.27 14.65
CA HIS A 32 -2.96 -8.17 13.98
C HIS A 32 -3.94 -7.02 13.69
N PRO A 33 -4.54 -6.42 14.74
CA PRO A 33 -5.56 -5.37 14.57
C PRO A 33 -5.00 -4.10 13.91
N ASP A 34 -3.71 -3.86 14.10
CA ASP A 34 -2.92 -2.79 13.49
C ASP A 34 -2.80 -2.97 11.96
N ALA A 35 -2.43 -4.16 11.48
CA ALA A 35 -2.40 -4.45 10.04
C ALA A 35 -3.82 -4.51 9.44
N PHE A 36 -4.79 -5.01 10.20
CA PHE A 36 -6.20 -5.07 9.79
C PHE A 36 -6.81 -3.68 9.57
N LYS A 37 -6.27 -2.65 10.22
CA LYS A 37 -6.73 -1.26 10.06
C LYS A 37 -6.69 -0.82 8.59
N PHE A 38 -5.68 -1.23 7.83
CA PHE A 38 -5.60 -0.95 6.40
C PHE A 38 -6.78 -1.55 5.61
N ILE A 39 -7.17 -2.80 5.93
CA ILE A 39 -8.30 -3.49 5.28
C ILE A 39 -9.62 -2.81 5.61
N GLN A 40 -9.75 -2.25 6.82
CA GLN A 40 -10.94 -1.49 7.22
C GLN A 40 -11.02 -0.13 6.51
N ASP A 41 -9.87 0.47 6.24
CA ASP A 41 -9.76 1.83 5.72
C ASP A 41 -9.74 1.90 4.18
N VAL A 42 -9.35 0.81 3.50
CA VAL A 42 -9.26 0.77 2.04
C VAL A 42 -10.63 0.77 1.38
N VAL A 43 -10.81 1.67 0.41
CA VAL A 43 -12.01 1.71 -0.42
C VAL A 43 -11.92 0.72 -1.58
N THR A 44 -13.05 0.43 -2.23
CA THR A 44 -13.10 -0.41 -3.43
C THR A 44 -13.50 0.35 -4.69
N ASP A 45 -13.95 1.60 -4.55
CA ASP A 45 -14.32 2.48 -5.65
C ASP A 45 -13.31 3.63 -5.81
N TRP A 46 -12.87 3.83 -7.04
CA TRP A 46 -11.75 4.71 -7.38
C TRP A 46 -12.19 5.74 -8.42
N HIS A 47 -11.85 7.00 -8.18
CA HIS A 47 -12.01 8.07 -9.17
C HIS A 47 -10.92 8.00 -10.24
N LYS A 48 -9.68 7.79 -9.81
CA LYS A 48 -8.50 7.75 -10.68
C LYS A 48 -7.62 6.56 -10.30
N SER A 49 -7.00 5.93 -11.28
CA SER A 49 -6.05 4.84 -11.07
C SER A 49 -4.86 5.05 -12.01
N ILE A 50 -3.65 4.91 -11.46
CA ILE A 50 -2.39 5.16 -12.15
C ILE A 50 -1.47 3.98 -11.84
N ALA A 51 -1.07 3.23 -12.87
CA ALA A 51 0.07 2.33 -12.76
C ALA A 51 1.32 3.22 -12.83
N ILE A 52 2.01 3.38 -11.70
CA ILE A 52 3.17 4.26 -11.58
C ILE A 52 4.37 3.62 -12.26
N ASP A 53 4.59 2.34 -11.96
CA ASP A 53 5.72 1.58 -12.46
C ASP A 53 5.36 0.09 -12.44
N GLY A 54 6.06 -0.71 -13.23
CA GLY A 54 5.90 -2.15 -13.23
C GLY A 54 6.54 -2.84 -14.41
N GLU A 55 6.90 -4.09 -14.19
CA GLU A 55 7.46 -4.98 -15.19
C GLU A 55 6.75 -6.33 -15.12
N VAL A 56 6.41 -6.87 -16.28
CA VAL A 56 5.59 -8.08 -16.39
C VAL A 56 6.27 -9.23 -15.65
N SER A 57 5.51 -9.86 -14.75
CA SER A 57 5.97 -10.95 -13.88
C SER A 57 7.05 -10.60 -12.85
N GLU A 58 7.46 -9.33 -12.75
CA GLU A 58 8.48 -8.90 -11.80
C GLU A 58 7.88 -8.08 -10.65
N PHE A 59 7.26 -6.94 -10.95
CA PHE A 59 6.68 -6.08 -9.93
C PHE A 59 5.64 -5.14 -10.52
N VAL A 60 4.80 -4.56 -9.66
CA VAL A 60 3.87 -3.50 -10.05
C VAL A 60 3.64 -2.54 -8.91
N VAL A 61 3.54 -1.25 -9.23
CA VAL A 61 3.20 -0.17 -8.32
C VAL A 61 1.97 0.55 -8.88
N VAL A 62 0.89 0.57 -8.11
CA VAL A 62 -0.36 1.23 -8.49
C VAL A 62 -0.74 2.24 -7.42
N ALA A 63 -1.03 3.47 -7.84
CA ALA A 63 -1.69 4.46 -7.00
C ALA A 63 -3.12 4.70 -7.48
N ARG A 64 -4.05 4.83 -6.53
CA ARG A 64 -5.46 5.08 -6.80
C ARG A 64 -5.99 6.17 -5.90
N GLN A 65 -6.83 7.02 -6.46
CA GLN A 65 -7.56 8.02 -5.71
C GLN A 65 -8.96 7.50 -5.43
N GLU A 66 -9.38 7.55 -4.17
CA GLU A 66 -10.74 7.16 -3.81
C GLU A 66 -11.77 8.03 -4.54
N ARG A 67 -12.96 7.49 -4.80
CA ARG A 67 -14.09 8.28 -5.27
C ARG A 67 -14.85 8.85 -4.08
N VAL A 68 -15.05 10.16 -4.06
CA VAL A 68 -15.89 10.85 -3.06
C VAL A 68 -16.97 11.69 -3.75
N ASP A 69 -18.12 11.82 -3.10
CA ASP A 69 -19.20 12.70 -3.56
C ASP A 69 -18.92 14.19 -3.29
N THR A 70 -17.90 14.47 -2.48
CA THR A 70 -17.49 15.82 -2.09
C THR A 70 -16.48 16.38 -3.10
N LYS A 71 -15.49 17.16 -2.63
CA LYS A 71 -14.43 17.67 -3.49
C LYS A 71 -13.38 16.59 -3.69
N GLN A 72 -13.26 16.12 -4.93
CA GLN A 72 -12.25 15.14 -5.33
C GLN A 72 -10.79 15.58 -5.01
N ALA A 73 -10.55 16.88 -4.83
CA ALA A 73 -9.25 17.41 -4.39
C ALA A 73 -8.89 17.03 -2.95
N ASP A 74 -9.88 16.73 -2.11
CA ASP A 74 -9.73 16.38 -0.69
C ASP A 74 -9.80 14.86 -0.45
N ALA A 75 -9.90 14.07 -1.52
CA ALA A 75 -9.99 12.62 -1.48
C ALA A 75 -8.63 11.97 -1.18
N ASP A 76 -8.64 10.92 -0.37
CA ASP A 76 -7.46 10.14 -0.01
C ASP A 76 -6.89 9.40 -1.23
N TRP A 77 -5.59 9.15 -1.15
CA TRP A 77 -4.89 8.30 -2.11
C TRP A 77 -4.44 7.00 -1.45
N PHE A 78 -4.39 5.94 -2.24
CA PHE A 78 -3.90 4.64 -1.82
C PHE A 78 -2.85 4.17 -2.81
N LEU A 79 -1.78 3.55 -2.31
CA LEU A 79 -0.73 2.97 -3.13
C LEU A 79 -0.49 1.52 -2.71
N GLY A 80 -0.40 0.63 -3.68
CA GLY A 80 0.01 -0.75 -3.50
C GLY A 80 1.21 -1.05 -4.38
N ALA A 81 2.22 -1.68 -3.80
CA ALA A 81 3.38 -2.21 -4.51
C ALA A 81 3.56 -3.68 -4.14
N ILE A 82 3.80 -4.53 -5.14
CA ILE A 82 4.10 -5.95 -4.95
C ILE A 82 5.26 -6.37 -5.85
N THR A 83 6.02 -7.38 -5.40
CA THR A 83 7.13 -7.98 -6.16
C THR A 83 6.96 -9.49 -6.32
N ASP A 84 7.76 -10.06 -7.22
CA ASP A 84 7.98 -11.49 -7.46
C ASP A 84 8.82 -12.14 -6.36
N ASP A 85 9.47 -13.27 -6.64
CA ASP A 85 10.32 -13.98 -5.68
C ASP A 85 11.59 -13.21 -5.29
N ASN A 86 11.94 -12.15 -6.02
CA ASN A 86 13.12 -11.35 -5.76
C ASN A 86 12.79 -10.14 -4.88
N ALA A 87 13.67 -9.83 -3.92
CA ALA A 87 13.58 -8.60 -3.16
C ALA A 87 13.95 -7.41 -4.06
N ARG A 88 13.22 -6.29 -3.94
CA ARG A 88 13.37 -5.13 -4.83
C ARG A 88 13.29 -3.83 -4.07
N THR A 89 14.00 -2.82 -4.58
CA THR A 89 13.88 -1.45 -4.10
C THR A 89 13.42 -0.57 -5.25
N ILE A 90 12.31 0.14 -5.05
CA ILE A 90 11.66 0.95 -6.09
C ILE A 90 11.56 2.40 -5.59
N GLU A 91 12.07 3.35 -6.37
CA GLU A 91 11.85 4.77 -6.10
C GLU A 91 10.52 5.21 -6.71
N VAL A 92 9.60 5.69 -5.88
CA VAL A 92 8.29 6.19 -6.31
C VAL A 92 8.20 7.69 -6.08
N LYS A 93 7.95 8.44 -7.15
CA LYS A 93 7.60 9.87 -7.07
C LYS A 93 6.14 10.02 -6.65
N LEU A 94 5.87 10.96 -5.75
CA LEU A 94 4.51 11.23 -5.25
C LEU A 94 3.80 12.35 -6.04
N ASP A 95 4.18 12.59 -7.29
CA ASP A 95 3.65 13.67 -8.13
C ASP A 95 2.18 13.51 -8.54
N PHE A 96 1.59 12.33 -8.27
CA PHE A 96 0.16 12.08 -8.38
C PHE A 96 -0.68 12.75 -7.27
N LEU A 97 -0.06 13.11 -6.14
CA LEU A 97 -0.72 13.84 -5.06
C LEU A 97 -1.04 15.29 -5.49
N HIS A 98 -2.07 15.90 -4.89
CA HIS A 98 -2.43 17.27 -5.22
C HIS A 98 -1.35 18.25 -4.79
N GLN A 99 -0.96 19.15 -5.70
CA GLN A 99 0.06 20.17 -5.44
C GLN A 99 -0.40 21.15 -4.35
N GLY A 100 0.53 21.52 -3.46
CA GLY A 100 0.26 22.44 -2.35
C GLY A 100 -0.53 21.84 -1.18
N LYS A 101 -0.82 20.52 -1.22
CA LYS A 101 -1.44 19.78 -0.12
C LYS A 101 -0.41 18.94 0.63
N GLN A 102 -0.63 18.77 1.93
CA GLN A 102 0.13 17.84 2.77
C GLN A 102 -0.72 16.61 3.06
N TYR A 103 -0.07 15.46 3.04
CA TYR A 103 -0.68 14.17 3.32
C TYR A 103 0.08 13.47 4.44
N GLN A 104 -0.65 12.79 5.31
CA GLN A 104 -0.09 11.79 6.20
C GLN A 104 -0.09 10.45 5.46
N ALA A 105 1.10 9.98 5.08
CA ALA A 105 1.31 8.64 4.56
C ALA A 105 1.39 7.65 5.73
N GLN A 106 0.40 6.77 5.84
CA GLN A 106 0.45 5.58 6.70
C GLN A 106 0.97 4.41 5.86
N ILE A 107 2.19 3.98 6.15
CA ILE A 107 2.97 3.05 5.34
C ILE A 107 3.00 1.70 6.05
N TYR A 108 2.46 0.68 5.41
CA TYR A 108 2.48 -0.72 5.82
C TYR A 108 3.47 -1.45 4.92
N ARG A 109 4.68 -1.68 5.41
CA ARG A 109 5.79 -2.27 4.62
C ARG A 109 6.36 -3.51 5.28
N ASP A 110 7.07 -4.30 4.48
CA ASP A 110 7.87 -5.41 5.01
C ASP A 110 8.89 -4.91 6.06
N GLY A 111 9.21 -5.82 6.99
CA GLY A 111 10.28 -5.62 7.99
C GLY A 111 11.64 -5.31 7.35
N ASP A 112 12.53 -4.72 8.14
CA ASP A 112 13.84 -4.27 7.63
C ASP A 112 14.81 -5.43 7.38
N GLY A 113 15.60 -5.30 6.29
CA GLY A 113 16.64 -6.25 5.91
C GLY A 113 16.10 -7.54 5.28
N ASP A 114 16.86 -8.62 5.40
CA ASP A 114 16.47 -9.95 4.91
C ASP A 114 15.53 -10.71 5.90
N ASN A 115 15.10 -10.03 6.97
CA ASN A 115 14.28 -10.64 8.02
C ASN A 115 12.88 -10.97 7.54
N ALA A 116 12.24 -10.08 6.78
CA ALA A 116 10.96 -10.37 6.15
C ALA A 116 11.20 -11.32 4.97
N ASN A 117 10.70 -12.55 5.07
CA ASN A 117 10.84 -13.55 4.02
C ASN A 117 9.61 -14.44 4.00
N TRP A 118 9.00 -14.61 2.82
CA TRP A 118 7.78 -15.39 2.69
C TRP A 118 7.91 -16.85 3.18
N LYS A 119 9.13 -17.42 3.18
CA LYS A 119 9.39 -18.80 3.62
C LYS A 119 9.45 -18.94 5.14
N ASN A 120 10.22 -18.06 5.78
CA ASN A 120 10.63 -18.25 7.18
C ASN A 120 9.99 -17.26 8.14
N ASN A 121 9.65 -16.06 7.66
CA ASN A 121 9.14 -14.97 8.49
C ASN A 121 8.23 -14.03 7.69
N PRO A 122 7.05 -14.51 7.26
CA PRO A 122 6.14 -13.75 6.40
C PRO A 122 5.35 -12.66 7.15
N TYR A 123 5.39 -12.64 8.49
CA TYR A 123 4.62 -11.75 9.35
C TYR A 123 5.46 -10.60 9.93
N ASP A 124 6.67 -10.40 9.44
CA ASP A 124 7.50 -9.26 9.84
C ASP A 124 7.12 -8.03 9.00
N TYR A 125 6.51 -7.04 9.66
CA TYR A 125 6.03 -5.83 9.04
C TYR A 125 6.28 -4.62 9.94
N VAL A 126 6.39 -3.46 9.32
CA VAL A 126 6.52 -2.16 9.99
C VAL A 126 5.38 -1.27 9.53
N ILE A 127 4.74 -0.62 10.50
CA ILE A 127 3.76 0.44 10.26
C ILE A 127 4.40 1.75 10.69
N GLU A 128 4.53 2.69 9.76
CA GLU A 128 5.10 4.00 10.04
C GLU A 128 4.24 5.11 9.43
N THR A 129 4.32 6.30 10.01
CA THR A 129 3.64 7.48 9.51
C THR A 129 4.65 8.53 9.09
N LYS A 130 4.41 9.14 7.93
CA LYS A 130 5.26 10.20 7.39
C LYS A 130 4.42 11.29 6.75
N THR A 131 4.72 12.54 7.05
CA THR A 131 4.14 13.67 6.33
C THR A 131 4.85 13.81 4.99
N VAL A 132 4.08 13.86 3.91
CA VAL A 132 4.57 13.96 2.52
C VAL A 132 3.74 14.93 1.70
N THR A 133 4.29 15.33 0.58
CA THR A 133 3.74 16.25 -0.41
C THR A 133 3.99 15.72 -1.81
N SER A 134 3.42 16.39 -2.83
CA SER A 134 3.57 15.96 -4.22
C SER A 134 4.99 16.07 -4.80
N ILE A 135 5.91 16.76 -4.09
CA ILE A 135 7.32 16.89 -4.52
C ILE A 135 8.22 15.82 -3.91
N ASP A 136 7.69 15.04 -2.95
CA ASP A 136 8.45 14.01 -2.26
C ASP A 136 8.59 12.73 -3.07
N LYS A 137 9.55 11.91 -2.65
CA LYS A 137 9.76 10.56 -3.16
C LYS A 137 9.78 9.57 -2.00
N LEU A 138 9.32 8.35 -2.26
CA LEU A 138 9.42 7.24 -1.33
C LEU A 138 10.26 6.11 -1.93
N MET A 139 11.13 5.55 -1.11
CA MET A 139 11.89 4.35 -1.43
C MET A 139 11.16 3.15 -0.86
N LEU A 140 10.51 2.37 -1.72
CA LEU A 140 9.79 1.17 -1.33
C LEU A 140 10.76 -0.01 -1.33
N LYS A 141 11.01 -0.60 -0.16
CA LYS A 141 11.80 -1.82 -0.02
C LYS A 141 10.83 -2.99 0.11
N LEU A 142 10.81 -3.85 -0.90
CA LEU A 142 9.94 -5.02 -0.97
C LEU A 142 10.78 -6.26 -0.68
N ALA A 143 10.35 -7.07 0.30
CA ALA A 143 10.95 -8.37 0.54
C ALA A 143 10.67 -9.34 -0.61
N SER A 144 11.34 -10.50 -0.63
CA SER A 144 11.01 -11.59 -1.56
C SER A 144 9.53 -11.99 -1.43
N SER A 145 8.78 -11.98 -2.53
CA SER A 145 7.32 -12.12 -2.56
C SER A 145 6.62 -11.23 -1.53
N GLY A 146 7.14 -10.00 -1.40
CA GLY A 146 6.71 -8.98 -0.46
C GLY A 146 5.90 -7.86 -1.09
N GLY A 147 5.62 -6.84 -0.29
CA GLY A 147 4.75 -5.75 -0.70
C GLY A 147 4.79 -4.53 0.22
N THR A 148 4.16 -3.46 -0.24
CA THR A 148 3.92 -2.27 0.57
C THR A 148 2.55 -1.71 0.21
N ALA A 149 1.78 -1.37 1.25
CA ALA A 149 0.50 -0.70 1.13
C ALA A 149 0.57 0.65 1.84
N ILE A 150 0.10 1.71 1.21
CA ILE A 150 0.15 3.06 1.76
C ILE A 150 -1.21 3.71 1.62
N ARG A 151 -1.67 4.34 2.70
CA ARG A 151 -2.80 5.28 2.68
C ARG A 151 -2.25 6.69 2.86
N PHE A 152 -2.63 7.60 1.97
CA PHE A 152 -2.31 9.02 2.05
C PHE A 152 -3.57 9.78 2.44
N THR A 153 -3.65 10.19 3.69
CA THR A 153 -4.77 11.00 4.19
C THR A 153 -4.42 12.47 4.15
N GLN A 154 -5.27 13.27 3.51
CA GLN A 154 -5.02 14.72 3.45
C GLN A 154 -5.07 15.34 4.84
N LEU A 155 -4.05 16.12 5.19
CA LEU A 155 -4.04 16.89 6.44
C LEU A 155 -4.85 18.19 6.27
N PRO A 156 -5.65 18.58 7.27
CA PRO A 156 -6.28 19.90 7.27
C PRO A 156 -5.21 20.99 7.33
N GLN A 157 -5.40 22.04 6.53
CA GLN A 157 -4.57 23.26 6.56
C GLN A 157 -4.96 24.15 7.73
#